data_AF-A0A7S2CKP6-F1
#
_entry.id   AF-A0A7S2CKP6-F1
#
_cell.length_a   1.000
_cell.length_b   1.000
_cell.length_c   1.000
_cell.angle_alpha   90.00
_cell.angle_beta   90.00
_cell.angle_gamma   90.00
#
_symmetry.space_group_name_H-M   'P 1'
#
loop_
_entity.id
_entity.type
_entity.pdbx_description
1 polymer ?
#
loop_
_entity_poly.entity_id
_entity_poly.type
_entity_poly.pdbx_seq_one_letter_code
_entity_poly.pdbx_strand_id
1 'polypeptide(L)'
;AQKMVKMYKLCSEQLSQQDHYDYGMRQVKSVLVMAGEQKRANPELHENISLIRAMLEANIPRFLADDLPLFHGIIGDLYPNLDIPAVDYGTLQVACEEALV
;
A
#
# COMPACT_ATOMS: atom_id res chain seq x y z
N ALA A 1 -7.81 10.86 -6.37
CA ALA A 1 -6.61 11.21 -7.16
C ALA A 1 -5.60 12.08 -6.38
N GLN A 2 -5.99 13.26 -5.86
CA GLN A 2 -5.05 14.19 -5.21
C GLN A 2 -4.27 13.61 -4.02
N LYS A 3 -4.92 12.82 -3.15
CA LYS A 3 -4.24 12.20 -1.98
C LYS A 3 -3.12 11.24 -2.37
N MET A 4 -3.33 10.44 -3.42
CA MET A 4 -2.32 9.49 -3.93
C MET A 4 -1.11 10.20 -4.54
N VAL A 5 -1.34 11.27 -5.30
CA VAL A 5 -0.26 12.11 -5.81
C VAL A 5 0.51 12.77 -4.65
N LYS A 6 -0.21 13.26 -3.64
CA LYS A 6 0.40 13.85 -2.44
C LYS A 6 1.20 12.80 -1.65
N MET A 7 0.71 11.57 -1.54
CA MET A 7 1.45 10.47 -0.92
C MET A 7 2.78 10.23 -1.62
N TYR A 8 2.80 10.03 -2.94
CA TYR A 8 4.05 9.79 -3.66
C TYR A 8 5.01 10.99 -3.62
N LYS A 9 4.48 12.21 -3.64
CA LYS A 9 5.29 13.41 -3.41
C LYS A 9 5.95 13.40 -2.03
N LEU A 10 5.19 13.19 -0.96
CA LEU A 10 5.72 13.11 0.40
C LEU A 10 6.72 11.95 0.54
N CYS A 11 6.46 10.81 -0.10
CA CYS A 11 7.40 9.69 -0.13
C CYS A 11 8.74 10.10 -0.74
N SER A 12 8.70 10.77 -1.90
CA SER A 12 9.92 11.25 -2.58
C SER A 12 10.69 12.33 -1.81
N GLU A 13 10.02 13.04 -0.90
CA GLU A 13 10.61 14.13 -0.11
C GLU A 13 11.12 13.67 1.26
N GLN A 14 10.57 12.58 1.83
CA GLN A 14 10.82 12.18 3.22
C GLN A 14 11.49 10.81 3.39
N LEU A 15 11.33 9.87 2.45
CA LEU A 15 11.98 8.57 2.53
C LEU A 15 13.44 8.67 2.06
N SER A 16 14.24 7.67 2.45
CA SER A 16 15.62 7.58 1.99
C SER A 16 15.72 7.52 0.46
N GLN A 17 16.80 8.09 -0.10
CA GLN A 17 17.02 8.05 -1.54
C GLN A 17 17.54 6.66 -1.95
N GLN A 18 16.72 5.91 -2.68
CA GLN A 18 17.08 4.60 -3.21
C GLN A 18 16.88 4.55 -4.72
N ASP A 19 17.80 3.91 -5.45
CA ASP A 19 17.74 3.81 -6.92
C ASP A 19 16.52 3.02 -7.42
N HIS A 20 15.98 2.12 -6.59
CA HIS A 20 14.86 1.25 -6.94
C HIS A 20 13.49 1.83 -6.56
N TYR A 21 13.43 3.02 -5.95
CA TYR A 21 12.16 3.67 -5.64
C TYR A 21 11.57 4.30 -6.91
N ASP A 22 10.34 3.90 -7.26
CA ASP A 22 9.59 4.47 -8.40
C ASP A 22 8.35 5.22 -7.89
N TYR A 23 8.33 6.52 -8.11
CA TYR A 23 7.21 7.41 -7.79
C TYR A 23 6.53 7.97 -9.05
N GLY A 24 6.85 7.43 -10.21
CA GLY A 24 6.36 7.89 -11.50
C GLY A 24 4.93 7.46 -11.83
N MET A 25 4.43 7.94 -12.97
CA MET A 25 3.06 7.67 -13.43
C MET A 25 2.76 6.20 -13.72
N ARG A 26 3.79 5.39 -14.01
CA ARG A 26 3.63 3.94 -14.20
C ARG A 26 3.23 3.26 -12.89
N GLN A 27 3.91 3.62 -11.81
CA GLN A 27 3.59 3.15 -10.47
C GLN A 27 2.16 3.57 -10.07
N VAL A 28 1.78 4.82 -10.36
CA VAL A 28 0.42 5.31 -10.12
C VAL A 28 -0.63 4.49 -10.87
N LYS A 29 -0.41 4.21 -12.16
CA LYS A 29 -1.33 3.39 -12.96
C LYS A 29 -1.47 1.98 -12.39
N SER A 30 -0.36 1.34 -12.01
CA SER A 30 -0.36 -0.02 -11.46
C SER A 30 -1.23 -0.12 -10.20
N VAL A 31 -1.07 0.80 -9.26
CA VAL A 31 -1.89 0.84 -8.04
C VAL A 31 -3.38 1.03 -8.35
N LEU A 32 -3.74 1.89 -9.31
CA LEU A 32 -5.14 2.10 -9.68
C LEU A 32 -5.78 0.86 -10.30
N VAL A 33 -5.02 0.11 -11.11
CA VAL A 33 -5.47 -1.17 -11.68
C VAL A 33 -5.71 -2.19 -10.56
N MET A 34 -4.75 -2.34 -9.64
CA MET A 34 -4.88 -3.23 -8.47
C MET A 34 -6.07 -2.86 -7.59
N ALA A 35 -6.24 -1.58 -7.25
CA ALA A 35 -7.38 -1.11 -6.46
C ALA A 35 -8.72 -1.43 -7.14
N GLY A 36 -8.80 -1.26 -8.47
CA GLY A 36 -9.98 -1.59 -9.25
C GLY A 36 -10.28 -3.09 -9.27
N GLU A 37 -9.25 -3.94 -9.36
CA GLU A 37 -9.39 -5.39 -9.24
C GLU A 37 -9.89 -5.81 -7.86
N GLN A 38 -9.28 -5.28 -6.79
CA GLN A 38 -9.70 -5.54 -5.41
C GLN A 38 -11.15 -5.13 -5.15
N LYS A 39 -11.58 -3.97 -5.66
CA LYS A 39 -12.95 -3.48 -5.53
C LYS A 39 -13.96 -4.33 -6.31
N ARG A 40 -13.59 -4.85 -7.49
CA ARG A 40 -14.45 -5.78 -8.25
C ARG A 40 -14.56 -7.13 -7.56
N ALA A 41 -13.48 -7.63 -6.97
CA ALA A 41 -13.48 -8.87 -6.20
C ALA A 41 -14.24 -8.74 -4.86
N ASN A 42 -14.29 -7.53 -4.28
CA ASN A 42 -14.96 -7.24 -3.01
C ASN A 42 -15.90 -6.03 -3.14
N PRO A 43 -17.09 -6.18 -3.76
CA PRO A 43 -17.98 -5.04 -4.03
C PRO A 43 -18.44 -4.30 -2.77
N GLU A 44 -18.58 -4.99 -1.64
CA GLU A 44 -19.00 -4.41 -0.35
C GLU A 44 -17.90 -3.60 0.34
N LEU A 45 -16.63 -3.80 -0.04
CA LEU A 45 -15.50 -3.10 0.58
C LEU A 45 -15.51 -1.63 0.19
N HIS A 46 -15.37 -0.72 1.15
CA HIS A 46 -15.34 0.71 0.86
C HIS A 46 -14.19 1.05 -0.11
N GLU A 47 -14.44 1.85 -1.15
CA GLU A 47 -13.47 2.14 -2.22
C GLU A 47 -12.14 2.69 -1.69
N ASN A 48 -12.21 3.60 -0.71
CA ASN A 48 -11.01 4.12 -0.02
C ASN A 48 -10.14 3.01 0.59
N ILE A 49 -10.76 1.97 1.17
CA ILE A 49 -10.02 0.84 1.77
C ILE A 49 -9.33 0.05 0.66
N SER A 50 -10.01 -0.25 -0.45
CA SER A 50 -9.41 -0.93 -1.62
C SER A 50 -8.22 -0.14 -2.17
N LEU A 51 -8.36 1.18 -2.28
CA LEU A 51 -7.31 2.04 -2.81
C LEU A 51 -6.07 2.08 -1.87
N ILE A 52 -6.28 2.17 -0.56
CA ILE A 52 -5.17 2.21 0.40
C ILE A 52 -4.49 0.85 0.51
N ARG A 53 -5.26 -0.26 0.53
CA ARG A 53 -4.68 -1.61 0.49
C ARG A 53 -3.78 -1.80 -0.73
N ALA A 54 -4.26 -1.43 -1.91
CA ALA A 54 -3.45 -1.47 -3.12
C ALA A 54 -2.19 -0.59 -3.04
N MET A 55 -2.29 0.59 -2.41
CA MET A 55 -1.10 1.44 -2.15
C MET A 55 -0.11 0.77 -1.20
N LEU A 56 -0.57 0.15 -0.12
CA LEU A 56 0.28 -0.55 0.84
C LEU A 56 0.96 -1.77 0.19
N GLU A 57 0.17 -2.65 -0.44
CA GLU A 57 0.67 -3.85 -1.12
C GLU A 57 1.67 -3.54 -2.22
N ALA A 58 1.43 -2.47 -2.98
CA ALA A 58 2.36 -2.09 -4.03
C ALA A 58 3.67 -1.56 -3.47
N ASN A 59 3.66 -0.81 -2.36
CA ASN A 59 4.83 -0.02 -1.96
C ASN A 59 5.64 -0.65 -0.81
N ILE A 60 5.01 -1.28 0.19
CA ILE A 60 5.70 -1.89 1.34
C ILE A 60 6.82 -2.84 0.91
N PRO A 61 6.62 -3.77 -0.05
CA PRO A 61 7.67 -4.72 -0.42
C PRO A 61 8.90 -4.08 -1.08
N ARG A 62 8.78 -2.83 -1.54
CA ARG A 62 9.90 -2.10 -2.16
C ARG A 62 10.66 -1.22 -1.19
N PHE A 63 10.03 -0.82 -0.08
CA PHE A 63 10.65 0.11 0.86
C PHE A 63 11.56 -0.62 1.85
N LEU A 64 12.65 0.05 2.22
CA LEU A 64 13.49 -0.39 3.32
C LEU A 64 12.71 -0.39 4.63
N ALA A 65 13.06 -1.30 5.54
CA ALA A 65 12.41 -1.42 6.84
C ALA A 65 12.42 -0.10 7.63
N ASP A 66 13.51 0.65 7.56
CA ASP A 66 13.68 1.93 8.24
C ASP A 66 12.77 3.05 7.69
N ASP A 67 12.33 2.93 6.44
CA ASP A 67 11.42 3.88 5.78
C ASP A 67 9.94 3.56 6.04
N LEU A 68 9.61 2.34 6.49
CA LEU A 68 8.23 1.91 6.74
C LEU A 68 7.49 2.77 7.79
N PRO A 69 8.10 3.14 8.94
CA PRO A 69 7.44 4.03 9.90
C PRO A 69 7.05 5.38 9.31
N LEU A 70 7.91 5.98 8.49
CA LEU A 70 7.62 7.25 7.80
C LEU A 70 6.49 7.07 6.78
N PHE A 71 6.52 6.00 5.99
CA PHE A 71 5.46 5.71 5.04
C PHE A 71 4.10 5.52 5.72
N HIS A 72 4.05 4.76 6.82
CA HIS A 72 2.83 4.60 7.62
C HIS A 72 2.34 5.92 8.20
N GLY A 73 3.25 6.79 8.65
CA GLY A 73 2.92 8.16 9.08
C GLY A 73 2.27 8.99 7.97
N ILE A 74 2.86 8.98 6.76
CA ILE A 74 2.30 9.67 5.58
C ILE A 74 0.89 9.16 5.25
N ILE A 75 0.67 7.84 5.31
CA ILE A 75 -0.65 7.24 5.07
C ILE A 75 -1.65 7.68 6.15
N GLY A 76 -1.25 7.65 7.42
CA GLY A 76 -2.08 8.09 8.55
C GLY A 76 -2.51 9.56 8.42
N ASP A 77 -1.59 10.45 8.06
CA ASP A 77 -1.88 11.87 7.85
C ASP A 77 -2.86 12.12 6.69
N LEU A 78 -2.78 11.31 5.63
CA LEU A 78 -3.66 11.42 4.47
C LEU A 78 -5.04 10.78 4.70
N TYR A 79 -5.13 9.82 5.63
CA TYR A 79 -6.32 9.01 5.91
C TYR A 79 -6.54 8.81 7.43
N PRO A 80 -6.75 9.87 8.22
CA PRO A 80 -6.69 9.82 9.68
C PRO A 80 -7.82 9.04 10.37
N ASN A 81 -8.95 8.83 9.69
CA ASN A 81 -10.14 8.18 10.25
C ASN A 81 -10.42 6.82 9.60
N LEU A 82 -9.42 6.20 8.97
CA LEU A 82 -9.62 4.95 8.27
C LEU A 82 -8.97 3.79 9.02
N ASP A 83 -9.81 2.88 9.47
CA ASP A 83 -9.36 1.60 10.00
C ASP A 83 -9.11 0.65 8.83
N ILE A 84 -7.85 0.32 8.57
CA ILE A 84 -7.46 -0.56 7.47
C ILE A 84 -7.48 -1.98 8.03
N PRO A 85 -8.45 -2.82 7.66
CA PRO A 85 -8.50 -4.17 8.21
C PRO A 85 -7.31 -4.96 7.70
N ALA A 86 -6.70 -5.76 8.58
CA ALA A 86 -5.65 -6.70 8.20
C ALA A 86 -6.13 -7.59 7.05
N VAL A 87 -5.20 -7.95 6.17
CA VAL A 87 -5.46 -8.90 5.09
C VAL A 87 -5.36 -10.30 5.69
N ASP A 88 -6.43 -11.07 5.56
CA ASP A 88 -6.41 -12.49 5.87
C ASP A 88 -5.91 -13.25 4.64
N TYR A 89 -4.69 -13.77 4.72
CA TYR A 89 -4.07 -14.59 3.68
C TYR A 89 -4.48 -16.08 3.76
N GLY A 90 -5.32 -16.42 4.75
CA GLY A 90 -5.96 -17.72 4.91
C GLY A 90 -5.00 -18.89 4.91
N THR A 91 -5.39 -19.96 4.23
CA THR A 91 -4.66 -21.23 4.19
C THR A 91 -3.22 -21.09 3.70
N LEU A 92 -2.93 -20.14 2.82
CA LEU A 92 -1.58 -19.95 2.29
C LEU A 92 -0.61 -19.48 3.38
N GLN A 93 -1.02 -18.49 4.19
CA GLN A 93 -0.18 -17.99 5.29
C GLN A 93 0.09 -19.09 6.32
N VAL A 94 -0.95 -19.84 6.72
CA VAL A 94 -0.80 -20.95 7.67
C VAL A 94 0.21 -21.98 7.15
N ALA A 95 0.07 -22.40 5.89
CA ALA A 95 0.99 -23.37 5.29
C ALA A 95 2.43 -22.85 5.18
N CYS A 96 2.62 -21.55 4.91
CA CYS A 96 3.95 -20.93 4.91
C CYS A 96 4.57 -20.89 6.31
N GLU A 97 3.79 -20.55 7.34
CA GLU A 97 4.24 -20.52 8.73
C GLU A 97 4.61 -21.92 9.24
N GLU A 98 3.82 -22.95 8.91
CA GLU A 98 4.10 -24.34 9.26
C GLU A 98 5.38 -24.87 8.60
N ALA A 99 5.67 -24.47 7.36
CA ALA A 99 6.87 -24.90 6.64
C ALA A 99 8.18 -24.26 7.14
N LEU A 100 8.09 -23.19 7.94
CA LEU A 100 9.24 -22.51 8.54
C LEU A 100 9.68 -23.14 9.88
N VAL A 101 8.89 -24.07 10.42
CA VAL A 101 9.16 -24.85 11.65
C VAL A 101 9.86 -26.16 11.29
#